data_AF-A0A4Q4T620-F1
#
_entry.id   AF-A0A4Q4T620-F1
#
_cell.length_a   1.000
_cell.length_b   1.000
_cell.length_c   1.000
_cell.angle_alpha   90.00
_cell.angle_beta   90.00
_cell.angle_gamma   90.00
#
_symmetry.space_group_name_H-M   'P 1'
#
loop_
_entity.id
_entity.type
_entity.pdbx_description
1 polymer ?
#
loop_
_entity_poly.entity_id
_entity_poly.type
_entity_poly.pdbx_seq_one_letter_code
_entity_poly.pdbx_strand_id
1 'polypeptide(L)'
;MSFASLPYELRSHIWSLAVEPRRITKVRMKKSGGSFSKKQRQQGKDILYETTSTPPPALMHVCRESRQHAPYQRAFTAGTEPRWTWVNFELDIFCVSSLYSIEDIVSHRSEVQRLQIRTDDDDDWYESATTYRVLSILYEFVNLREIQVVLEPGDLMWGDVFTEQSFGDCPRENITFVHEGSGLVLTGPQLKLVSDWRMVFSFDSEGNPPEADRLSEEIEHALDDTWHLTMAQMHEVV
;
A
#
# COMPACT_ATOMS: atom_id res chain seq x y z
N MET A 1 38.62 9.78 10.67
CA MET A 1 37.80 10.95 11.06
C MET A 1 36.58 10.45 11.83
N SER A 2 36.15 11.13 12.89
CA SER A 2 35.03 10.71 13.75
C SER A 2 33.80 11.57 13.46
N PHE A 3 32.59 10.99 13.53
CA PHE A 3 31.34 11.74 13.41
C PHE A 3 31.27 12.92 14.40
N ALA A 4 31.78 12.73 15.62
CA ALA A 4 31.76 13.77 16.67
C ALA A 4 32.66 14.98 16.35
N SER A 5 33.62 14.84 15.43
CA SER A 5 34.50 15.95 15.01
C SER A 5 33.88 16.86 13.94
N LEU A 6 32.70 16.50 13.42
CA LEU A 6 32.00 17.32 12.43
C LEU A 6 31.32 18.54 13.08
N PRO A 7 31.29 19.70 12.40
CA PRO A 7 30.45 20.83 12.75
C PRO A 7 28.99 20.41 13.00
N TYR A 8 28.31 21.12 13.89
CA TYR A 8 26.96 20.79 14.31
C TYR A 8 25.97 20.78 13.15
N GLU A 9 26.14 21.69 12.19
CA GLU A 9 25.32 21.80 10.98
C GLU A 9 25.42 20.53 10.14
N LEU A 10 26.63 19.99 9.98
CA LEU A 10 26.85 18.75 9.23
C LEU A 10 26.27 17.55 9.97
N ARG A 11 26.46 17.45 11.30
CA ARG A 11 25.88 16.36 12.09
C ARG A 11 24.35 16.37 12.06
N SER A 12 23.75 17.56 12.20
CA SER A 12 22.30 17.76 12.12
C SER A 12 21.76 17.34 10.75
N HIS A 13 22.45 17.72 9.67
CA HIS A 13 22.04 17.34 8.32
C HIS A 13 22.19 15.84 8.10
N ILE A 14 23.27 15.22 8.56
CA ILE A 14 23.44 13.76 8.50
C ILE A 14 22.30 13.06 9.22
N TRP A 15 21.89 13.52 10.42
CA TRP A 15 20.75 12.93 11.12
C TRP A 15 19.43 13.07 10.37
N SER A 16 19.20 14.21 9.70
CA SER A 16 18.00 14.40 8.88
C SER A 16 17.95 13.48 7.65
N LEU A 17 19.11 13.15 7.09
CA LEU A 17 19.26 12.31 5.90
C LEU A 17 19.40 10.80 6.22
N ALA A 18 19.77 10.45 7.44
CA ALA A 18 19.98 9.06 7.86
C ALA A 18 18.68 8.25 8.01
N VAL A 19 17.54 8.81 7.61
CA VAL A 19 16.22 8.19 7.73
C VAL A 19 16.02 7.23 6.57
N GLU A 20 15.52 6.05 6.89
CA GLU A 20 15.18 5.03 5.90
C GLU A 20 13.67 4.79 5.88
N PRO A 21 13.06 4.58 4.70
CA PRO A 21 11.69 4.12 4.60
C PRO A 21 11.50 2.82 5.38
N ARG A 22 10.45 2.75 6.20
CA ARG A 22 10.09 1.54 6.94
C ARG A 22 8.61 1.24 6.82
N ARG A 23 8.26 -0.02 7.06
CA ARG A 23 6.90 -0.53 6.99
C ARG A 23 6.22 -0.46 8.36
N ILE A 24 5.15 0.33 8.47
CA ILE A 24 4.29 0.37 9.65
C ILE A 24 3.26 -0.74 9.51
N THR A 25 3.36 -1.77 10.34
CA THR A 25 2.51 -2.96 10.25
C THR A 25 1.58 -3.09 11.45
N LYS A 26 0.52 -3.89 11.30
CA LYS A 26 -0.40 -4.26 12.39
C LYS A 26 -0.93 -3.05 13.16
N VAL A 27 -1.32 -2.00 12.44
CA VAL A 27 -2.08 -0.90 13.02
C VAL A 27 -3.41 -1.46 13.50
N ARG A 28 -3.76 -1.22 14.76
CA ARG A 28 -4.98 -1.70 15.39
C ARG A 28 -5.62 -0.57 16.17
N MET A 29 -6.94 -0.47 16.04
CA MET A 29 -7.74 0.41 16.84
C MET A 29 -8.54 -0.41 17.85
N LYS A 30 -8.50 -0.02 19.13
CA LYS A 30 -9.39 -0.57 20.15
C LYS A 30 -10.47 0.42 20.48
N LYS A 31 -11.74 0.03 20.28
CA LYS A 31 -12.91 0.78 20.73
C LYS A 31 -13.37 0.35 22.12
N SER A 32 -14.00 1.27 22.83
CA SER A 32 -14.69 1.05 24.09
C SER A 32 -16.04 0.38 23.84
N GLY A 33 -16.38 -0.64 24.64
CA GLY A 33 -17.67 -1.34 24.56
C GLY A 33 -18.85 -0.55 25.14
N GLY A 34 -18.64 0.70 25.56
CA GLY A 34 -19.68 1.57 26.09
C GLY A 34 -20.72 1.98 25.05
N SER A 35 -21.85 2.51 25.54
CA SER A 35 -22.85 3.14 24.66
C SER A 35 -22.40 4.58 24.34
N PHE A 36 -22.08 4.83 23.06
CA PHE A 36 -21.70 6.14 22.55
C PHE A 36 -22.71 6.60 21.50
N SER A 37 -23.15 7.85 21.59
CA SER A 37 -23.95 8.48 20.55
C SER A 37 -23.13 8.63 19.25
N LYS A 38 -23.80 8.77 18.10
CA LYS A 38 -23.14 9.02 16.80
C LYS A 38 -22.19 10.22 16.85
N LYS A 39 -22.58 11.32 17.51
CA LYS A 39 -21.73 12.51 17.70
C LYS A 39 -20.46 12.22 18.51
N GLN A 40 -20.55 11.36 19.53
CA GLN A 40 -19.39 10.97 20.32
C GLN A 40 -18.42 10.09 19.53
N ARG A 41 -18.94 9.19 18.70
CA ARG A 41 -18.12 8.36 17.80
C ARG A 41 -17.39 9.20 16.75
N GLN A 42 -18.07 10.19 16.17
CA GLN A 42 -17.43 11.15 15.25
C GLN A 42 -16.33 11.98 15.92
N GLN A 43 -16.40 12.18 17.25
CA GLN A 43 -15.36 12.82 18.03
C GLN A 43 -14.26 11.84 18.50
N GLY A 44 -14.29 10.58 18.05
CA GLY A 44 -13.35 9.53 18.46
C GLY A 44 -13.42 9.17 19.94
N LYS A 45 -14.50 9.51 20.65
CA LYS A 45 -14.61 9.26 22.11
C LYS A 45 -14.79 7.79 22.47
N ASP A 46 -15.18 6.97 21.49
CA ASP A 46 -15.22 5.53 21.62
C ASP A 46 -13.85 4.88 21.40
N ILE A 47 -12.83 5.60 20.93
CA ILE A 47 -11.48 5.06 20.71
C ILE A 47 -10.73 5.03 22.04
N LEU A 48 -10.36 3.84 22.52
CA LEU A 48 -9.52 3.66 23.71
C LEU A 48 -8.06 3.96 23.36
N TYR A 49 -7.55 3.32 22.30
CA TYR A 49 -6.22 3.57 21.78
C TYR A 49 -6.09 3.06 20.36
N GLU A 50 -5.18 3.68 19.62
CA GLU A 50 -4.58 3.11 18.43
C GLU A 50 -3.18 2.62 18.77
N THR A 51 -2.74 1.55 18.13
CA THR A 51 -1.42 0.99 18.39
C THR A 51 -0.88 0.28 17.16
N THR A 52 0.43 0.11 17.12
CA THR A 52 1.14 -0.68 16.12
C THR A 52 2.20 -1.52 16.83
N SER A 53 2.48 -2.72 16.31
CA SER A 53 3.62 -3.52 16.79
C SER A 53 4.96 -3.07 16.18
N THR A 54 4.96 -2.04 15.34
CA THR A 54 6.18 -1.56 14.68
C THR A 54 7.13 -0.94 15.71
N PRO A 55 8.36 -1.45 15.83
CA PRO A 55 9.31 -0.90 16.78
C PRO A 55 9.66 0.55 16.42
N PRO A 56 10.03 1.39 17.41
CA PRO A 56 10.53 2.72 17.14
C PRO A 56 11.77 2.69 16.22
N PRO A 57 11.99 3.75 15.41
CA PRO A 57 13.14 3.83 14.52
C PRO A 57 14.45 3.81 15.32
N ALA A 58 15.48 3.15 14.78
CA ALA A 58 16.80 3.07 15.41
C ALA A 58 17.38 4.46 15.72
N LEU A 59 17.17 5.45 14.85
CA LEU A 59 17.58 6.85 15.05
C LEU A 59 17.05 7.43 16.37
N MET A 60 15.87 7.03 16.82
CA MET A 60 15.29 7.53 18.07
C MET A 60 16.04 7.00 19.31
N HIS A 61 16.86 5.97 19.15
CA HIS A 61 17.62 5.32 20.23
C HIS A 61 19.11 5.69 20.25
N VAL A 62 19.65 6.35 19.22
CA VAL A 62 21.10 6.61 19.12
C VAL A 62 21.59 7.59 20.19
N CYS A 63 21.11 8.84 20.14
CA CYS A 63 21.51 9.89 21.08
C CYS A 63 20.50 11.04 21.10
N ARG A 64 20.71 12.03 21.97
CA ARG A 64 19.84 13.21 22.06
C ARG A 64 19.80 14.01 20.76
N GLU A 65 20.94 14.18 20.10
CA GLU A 65 21.05 14.93 18.85
C GLU A 65 20.27 14.24 17.73
N SER A 66 20.41 12.92 17.58
CA SER A 66 19.66 12.15 16.59
C SER A 66 18.15 12.30 16.79
N ARG A 67 17.65 12.16 18.03
CA ARG A 67 16.22 12.39 18.33
C ARG A 67 15.72 13.81 18.03
N GLN A 68 16.59 14.80 18.10
CA GLN A 68 16.23 16.20 17.86
C GLN A 68 16.17 16.54 16.37
N HIS A 69 16.97 15.84 15.55
CA HIS A 69 17.13 16.14 14.12
C HIS A 69 16.50 15.10 13.19
N ALA A 70 16.17 13.91 13.68
CA ALA A 70 15.46 12.92 12.91
C ALA A 70 14.01 13.41 12.66
N PRO A 71 13.52 13.42 11.41
CA PRO A 71 12.17 13.88 11.02
C PRO A 71 11.09 12.85 11.36
N TYR A 72 11.05 12.39 12.62
CA TYR A 72 9.99 11.55 13.14
C TYR A 72 9.11 12.35 14.10
N GLN A 73 7.80 12.15 13.99
CA GLN A 73 6.82 12.71 14.92
C GLN A 73 6.09 11.62 15.70
N ARG A 74 5.50 11.98 16.85
CA ARG A 74 4.70 11.05 17.63
C ARG A 74 3.36 10.82 16.92
N ALA A 75 3.06 9.56 16.62
CA ALA A 75 1.79 9.12 16.06
C ALA A 75 1.02 8.26 17.07
N PHE A 76 -0.24 7.93 16.77
CA PHE A 76 -1.15 7.13 17.61
C PHE A 76 -1.32 7.69 19.04
N THR A 77 -1.32 9.02 19.16
CA THR A 77 -1.54 9.73 20.43
C THR A 77 -3.02 9.92 20.77
N ALA A 78 -3.92 9.42 19.92
CA ALA A 78 -5.36 9.51 20.13
C ALA A 78 -5.89 8.43 21.07
N GLY A 79 -7.09 8.67 21.60
CA GLY A 79 -7.77 7.80 22.56
C GLY A 79 -7.51 8.15 24.03
N THR A 80 -8.20 7.44 24.92
CA THR A 80 -8.09 7.65 26.37
C THR A 80 -6.82 7.04 26.99
N GLU A 81 -6.19 6.07 26.31
CA GLU A 81 -4.98 5.37 26.74
C GLU A 81 -3.91 5.35 25.64
N PRO A 82 -3.37 6.51 25.21
CA PRO A 82 -2.60 6.62 23.98
C PRO A 82 -1.33 5.77 23.98
N ARG A 83 -1.17 4.92 22.96
CA ARG A 83 -0.01 4.07 22.72
C ARG A 83 0.75 4.59 21.51
N TRP A 84 1.58 5.59 21.75
CA TRP A 84 2.27 6.30 20.68
C TRP A 84 3.55 5.58 20.24
N THR A 85 3.90 5.76 18.96
CA THR A 85 5.23 5.47 18.42
C THR A 85 5.70 6.65 17.59
N TRP A 86 6.93 6.60 17.11
CA TRP A 86 7.49 7.58 16.19
C TRP A 86 7.12 7.17 14.76
N VAL A 87 6.71 8.10 13.89
CA VAL A 87 6.38 7.89 12.47
C VAL A 87 6.87 9.07 11.63
N ASN A 88 7.40 8.77 10.45
CA ASN A 88 7.66 9.74 9.39
C ASN A 88 6.65 9.47 8.27
N PHE A 89 5.61 10.30 8.17
CA PHE A 89 4.51 10.08 7.22
C PHE A 89 4.87 10.31 5.75
N GLU A 90 5.98 10.99 5.49
CA GLU A 90 6.49 11.20 4.13
C GLU A 90 7.26 9.97 3.63
N LEU A 91 7.96 9.27 4.53
CA LEU A 91 8.82 8.14 4.15
C LEU A 91 8.23 6.77 4.48
N ASP A 92 7.57 6.64 5.62
CA ASP A 92 7.05 5.38 6.12
C ASP A 92 5.86 4.90 5.28
N ILE A 93 5.81 3.59 5.02
CA ILE A 93 4.72 2.94 4.27
C ILE A 93 3.81 2.24 5.28
N PHE A 94 2.52 2.55 5.26
CA PHE A 94 1.54 1.89 6.11
C PHE A 94 1.09 0.59 5.44
N CYS A 95 1.31 -0.54 6.10
CA CYS A 95 0.99 -1.87 5.58
C CYS A 95 -0.24 -2.43 6.28
N VAL A 96 -1.27 -2.78 5.50
CA VAL A 96 -2.49 -3.44 5.96
C VAL A 96 -2.56 -4.86 5.39
N SER A 97 -3.15 -5.81 6.13
CA SER A 97 -3.27 -7.21 5.69
C SER A 97 -4.63 -7.57 5.09
N SER A 98 -5.58 -6.64 5.09
CA SER A 98 -6.87 -6.75 4.42
C SER A 98 -7.43 -5.37 4.09
N LEU A 99 -8.45 -5.30 3.24
CA LEU A 99 -9.11 -4.04 2.90
C LEU A 99 -9.82 -3.42 4.11
N TYR A 100 -10.43 -4.24 4.96
CA TYR A 100 -11.07 -3.78 6.19
C TYR A 100 -10.07 -3.20 7.20
N SER A 101 -8.82 -3.65 7.17
CA SER A 101 -7.77 -3.13 8.07
C SER A 101 -7.37 -1.69 7.75
N ILE A 102 -7.77 -1.14 6.59
CA ILE A 102 -7.58 0.30 6.28
C ILE A 102 -8.38 1.16 7.26
N GLU A 103 -9.53 0.66 7.74
CA GLU A 103 -10.37 1.41 8.68
C GLU A 103 -9.68 1.65 10.04
N ASP A 104 -8.73 0.80 10.43
CA ASP A 104 -8.02 0.90 11.71
C ASP A 104 -7.04 2.08 11.76
N ILE A 105 -6.65 2.63 10.61
CA ILE A 105 -5.88 3.88 10.54
C ILE A 105 -6.89 5.03 10.65
N VAL A 106 -7.30 5.41 11.87
CA VAL A 106 -8.32 6.44 12.06
C VAL A 106 -7.71 7.84 12.21
N SER A 107 -6.81 8.02 13.17
CA SER A 107 -6.33 9.36 13.55
C SER A 107 -5.34 9.99 12.57
N HIS A 108 -4.81 9.20 11.63
CA HIS A 108 -3.73 9.63 10.73
C HIS A 108 -4.08 9.55 9.25
N ARG A 109 -5.38 9.39 8.90
CA ARG A 109 -5.82 9.24 7.49
C ARG A 109 -5.29 10.36 6.62
N SER A 110 -5.39 11.61 7.10
CA SER A 110 -4.93 12.77 6.36
C SER A 110 -3.40 12.89 6.27
N GLU A 111 -2.64 12.29 7.17
CA GLU A 111 -1.18 12.38 7.16
C GLU A 111 -0.52 11.30 6.32
N VAL A 112 -1.14 10.12 6.19
CA VAL A 112 -0.58 8.98 5.47
C VAL A 112 -0.41 9.29 3.98
N GLN A 113 0.82 9.14 3.48
CA GLN A 113 1.14 9.37 2.07
C GLN A 113 1.37 8.10 1.26
N ARG A 114 1.72 6.98 1.93
CA ARG A 114 2.06 5.71 1.28
C ARG A 114 1.34 4.56 1.96
N LEU A 115 0.57 3.81 1.19
CA LEU A 115 -0.18 2.65 1.67
C LEU A 115 0.27 1.40 0.91
N GLN A 116 0.47 0.31 1.62
CA GLN A 116 0.65 -1.02 1.07
C GLN A 116 -0.49 -1.90 1.53
N ILE A 117 -1.21 -2.49 0.58
CA ILE A 117 -2.36 -3.34 0.80
C ILE A 117 -1.95 -4.77 0.49
N ARG A 118 -2.24 -5.67 1.42
CA ARG A 118 -2.25 -7.12 1.19
C ARG A 118 -3.67 -7.62 1.42
N THR A 119 -4.01 -8.73 0.78
CA THR A 119 -5.33 -9.37 0.89
C THR A 119 -5.27 -10.81 1.37
N ASP A 120 -4.11 -11.25 1.87
CA ASP A 120 -3.87 -12.63 2.32
C ASP A 120 -4.83 -13.12 3.42
N ASP A 121 -5.34 -12.19 4.26
CA ASP A 121 -6.27 -12.50 5.35
C ASP A 121 -7.75 -12.28 4.95
N ASP A 122 -8.05 -12.08 3.67
CA ASP A 122 -9.35 -11.62 3.17
C ASP A 122 -9.80 -12.47 1.97
N ASP A 123 -10.34 -13.66 2.23
CA ASP A 123 -10.84 -14.59 1.20
C ASP A 123 -11.89 -13.95 0.27
N ASP A 124 -12.64 -12.97 0.79
CA ASP A 124 -13.70 -12.25 0.08
C ASP A 124 -13.23 -10.85 -0.41
N TRP A 125 -11.92 -10.62 -0.53
CA TRP A 125 -11.37 -9.29 -0.85
C TRP A 125 -11.95 -8.71 -2.15
N TYR A 126 -12.26 -9.56 -3.15
CA TYR A 126 -12.79 -9.11 -4.43
C TYR A 126 -14.20 -8.52 -4.26
N GLU A 127 -15.08 -9.19 -3.50
CA GLU A 127 -16.41 -8.66 -3.17
C GLU A 127 -16.31 -7.41 -2.29
N SER A 128 -15.34 -7.39 -1.36
CA SER A 128 -15.02 -6.22 -0.53
C SER A 128 -14.62 -5.01 -1.36
N ALA A 129 -13.80 -5.19 -2.39
CA ALA A 129 -13.36 -4.14 -3.29
C ALA A 129 -14.49 -3.64 -4.21
N THR A 130 -15.28 -4.55 -4.78
CA THR A 130 -16.22 -4.25 -5.88
C THR A 130 -17.65 -4.02 -5.41
N THR A 131 -18.18 -4.90 -4.56
CA THR A 131 -19.58 -4.90 -4.10
C THR A 131 -19.75 -4.04 -2.86
N TYR A 132 -18.91 -4.25 -1.84
CA TYR A 132 -19.00 -3.52 -0.57
C TYR A 132 -18.29 -2.16 -0.60
N ARG A 133 -17.53 -1.88 -1.67
CA ARG A 133 -16.85 -0.58 -1.92
C ARG A 133 -15.96 -0.16 -0.75
N VAL A 134 -15.27 -1.11 -0.11
CA VAL A 134 -14.40 -0.83 1.05
C VAL A 134 -13.29 0.19 0.70
N LEU A 135 -12.81 0.18 -0.55
CA LEU A 135 -11.84 1.16 -1.06
C LEU A 135 -12.32 2.62 -1.03
N SER A 136 -13.63 2.88 -0.87
CA SER A 136 -14.15 4.25 -0.74
C SER A 136 -13.60 4.99 0.49
N ILE A 137 -13.08 4.28 1.50
CA ILE A 137 -12.40 4.90 2.63
C ILE A 137 -11.13 5.67 2.22
N LEU A 138 -10.52 5.32 1.08
CA LEU A 138 -9.30 5.98 0.59
C LEU A 138 -9.52 7.48 0.27
N TYR A 139 -10.77 7.93 0.09
CA TYR A 139 -11.09 9.36 -0.01
C TYR A 139 -10.81 10.16 1.26
N GLU A 140 -10.68 9.50 2.41
CA GLU A 140 -10.27 10.16 3.66
C GLU A 140 -8.75 10.36 3.74
N PHE A 141 -7.99 9.70 2.86
CA PHE A 141 -6.54 9.78 2.80
C PHE A 141 -6.09 10.84 1.80
N VAL A 142 -6.39 12.11 2.12
CA VAL A 142 -6.22 13.26 1.21
C VAL A 142 -4.77 13.54 0.76
N ASN A 143 -3.78 13.03 1.50
CA ASN A 143 -2.36 13.16 1.14
C ASN A 143 -1.76 11.87 0.59
N LEU A 144 -2.59 10.87 0.29
CA LEU A 144 -2.15 9.60 -0.29
C LEU A 144 -1.56 9.85 -1.69
N ARG A 145 -0.31 9.47 -1.86
CA ARG A 145 0.47 9.68 -3.10
C ARG A 145 0.88 8.39 -3.76
N GLU A 146 0.92 7.29 -3.00
CA GLU A 146 1.41 6.00 -3.46
C GLU A 146 0.61 4.86 -2.84
N ILE A 147 0.16 3.93 -3.67
CA ILE A 147 -0.47 2.68 -3.24
C ILE A 147 0.29 1.52 -3.86
N GLN A 148 0.65 0.55 -3.02
CA GLN A 148 1.23 -0.71 -3.45
C GLN A 148 0.29 -1.84 -3.05
N VAL A 149 -0.25 -2.57 -4.01
CA VAL A 149 -1.02 -3.78 -3.74
C VAL A 149 -0.07 -4.96 -3.90
N VAL A 150 0.10 -5.78 -2.86
CA VAL A 150 0.87 -7.02 -2.97
C VAL A 150 -0.07 -8.11 -3.45
N LEU A 151 0.29 -8.73 -4.57
CA LEU A 151 -0.49 -9.78 -5.20
C LEU A 151 -0.05 -11.15 -4.70
N GLU A 152 -1.02 -11.94 -4.28
CA GLU A 152 -0.84 -13.38 -4.14
C GLU A 152 -0.69 -14.06 -5.52
N PRO A 153 -0.07 -15.24 -5.59
CA PRO A 153 0.08 -15.98 -6.84
C PRO A 153 -1.27 -16.20 -7.54
N GLY A 154 -1.38 -15.68 -8.77
CA GLY A 154 -2.57 -15.84 -9.61
C GLY A 154 -3.67 -14.80 -9.38
N ASP A 155 -3.48 -13.86 -8.45
CA ASP A 155 -4.45 -12.80 -8.16
C ASP A 155 -4.38 -11.64 -9.18
N LEU A 156 -4.86 -11.91 -10.39
CA LEU A 156 -4.89 -10.94 -11.49
C LEU A 156 -6.18 -10.11 -11.51
N MET A 157 -7.17 -10.45 -10.67
CA MET A 157 -8.47 -9.78 -10.62
C MET A 157 -8.35 -8.31 -10.15
N TRP A 158 -7.25 -7.99 -9.48
CA TRP A 158 -6.87 -6.60 -9.20
C TRP A 158 -6.76 -5.72 -10.45
N GLY A 159 -6.53 -6.30 -11.63
CA GLY A 159 -6.57 -5.59 -12.91
C GLY A 159 -7.95 -4.98 -13.20
N ASP A 160 -9.03 -5.69 -12.89
CA ASP A 160 -10.41 -5.19 -13.04
C ASP A 160 -10.74 -4.18 -11.95
N VAL A 161 -10.31 -4.42 -10.72
CA VAL A 161 -10.47 -3.45 -9.63
C VAL A 161 -9.77 -2.13 -9.96
N PHE A 162 -8.58 -2.18 -10.56
CA PHE A 162 -7.85 -1.00 -11.00
C PHE A 162 -8.62 -0.17 -12.04
N THR A 163 -9.25 -0.83 -13.01
CA THR A 163 -9.99 -0.12 -14.07
C THR A 163 -11.31 0.43 -13.57
N GLU A 164 -12.06 -0.35 -12.80
CA GLU A 164 -13.46 -0.08 -12.43
C GLU A 164 -13.61 0.70 -11.13
N GLN A 165 -12.69 0.56 -10.18
CA GLN A 165 -12.79 1.19 -8.87
C GLN A 165 -11.93 2.47 -8.77
N SER A 166 -12.28 3.28 -7.76
CA SER A 166 -11.53 4.47 -7.37
C SER A 166 -10.66 4.17 -6.17
N PHE A 167 -9.46 4.76 -6.15
CA PHE A 167 -8.48 4.65 -5.08
C PHE A 167 -8.34 5.97 -4.30
N GLY A 168 -9.43 6.72 -4.18
CA GLY A 168 -9.45 8.03 -3.55
C GLY A 168 -8.73 9.09 -4.40
N ASP A 169 -7.92 9.91 -3.74
CA ASP A 169 -7.16 11.00 -4.39
C ASP A 169 -5.76 10.57 -4.87
N CYS A 170 -5.39 9.29 -4.69
CA CYS A 170 -4.10 8.78 -5.14
C CYS A 170 -4.02 8.81 -6.67
N PRO A 171 -2.95 9.40 -7.26
CA PRO A 171 -2.74 9.36 -8.71
C PRO A 171 -2.65 7.90 -9.21
N ARG A 172 -3.37 7.57 -10.29
CA ARG A 172 -3.45 6.19 -10.80
C ARG A 172 -2.08 5.65 -11.24
N GLU A 173 -1.20 6.52 -11.72
CA GLU A 173 0.19 6.22 -12.10
C GLU A 173 1.07 5.78 -10.92
N ASN A 174 0.69 6.13 -9.69
CA ASN A 174 1.41 5.77 -8.47
C ASN A 174 0.78 4.56 -7.75
N ILE A 175 -0.14 3.87 -8.43
CA ILE A 175 -0.70 2.61 -7.97
C ILE A 175 0.05 1.48 -8.66
N THR A 176 0.74 0.68 -7.86
CA THR A 176 1.57 -0.43 -8.33
C THR A 176 1.15 -1.73 -7.71
N PHE A 177 1.41 -2.82 -8.42
CA PHE A 177 1.04 -4.18 -8.05
C PHE A 177 2.30 -5.03 -7.97
N VAL A 178 2.60 -5.55 -6.79
CA VAL A 178 3.85 -6.25 -6.49
C VAL A 178 3.55 -7.74 -6.35
N HIS A 179 4.00 -8.55 -7.30
CA HIS A 179 3.86 -9.99 -7.20
C HIS A 179 4.80 -10.55 -6.11
N GLU A 180 4.23 -11.19 -5.09
CA GLU A 180 5.00 -11.60 -3.91
C GLU A 180 6.12 -12.60 -4.22
N GLY A 181 5.87 -13.57 -5.10
CA GLY A 181 6.83 -14.64 -5.39
C GLY A 181 8.04 -14.20 -6.22
N SER A 182 7.82 -13.36 -7.22
CA SER A 182 8.89 -12.92 -8.15
C SER A 182 9.46 -11.54 -7.83
N GLY A 183 8.77 -10.75 -7.01
CA GLY A 183 9.10 -9.34 -6.77
C GLY A 183 8.82 -8.43 -7.98
N LEU A 184 8.17 -8.95 -9.03
CA LEU A 184 7.80 -8.16 -10.20
C LEU A 184 6.82 -7.05 -9.80
N VAL A 185 7.10 -5.84 -10.25
CA VAL A 185 6.24 -4.67 -10.02
C VAL A 185 5.57 -4.30 -11.33
N LEU A 186 4.24 -4.33 -11.34
CA LEU A 186 3.39 -4.00 -12.47
C LEU A 186 2.65 -2.69 -12.21
N THR A 187 2.48 -1.89 -13.25
CA THR A 187 1.50 -0.80 -13.25
C THR A 187 0.09 -1.37 -13.42
N GLY A 188 -0.95 -0.60 -13.06
CA GLY A 188 -2.33 -1.03 -13.27
C GLY A 188 -2.68 -1.43 -14.71
N PRO A 189 -2.27 -0.65 -15.75
CA PRO A 189 -2.47 -1.06 -17.14
C PRO A 189 -1.76 -2.37 -17.51
N GLN A 190 -0.53 -2.60 -17.02
CA GLN A 190 0.19 -3.85 -17.25
C GLN A 190 -0.51 -5.03 -16.58
N LEU A 191 -0.98 -4.87 -15.34
CA LEU A 191 -1.72 -5.92 -14.65
C LEU A 191 -3.02 -6.26 -15.40
N LYS A 192 -3.76 -5.25 -15.85
CA LYS A 192 -4.98 -5.46 -16.65
C LYS A 192 -4.69 -6.22 -17.95
N LEU A 193 -3.62 -5.85 -18.66
CA LEU A 193 -3.21 -6.56 -19.88
C LEU A 193 -2.92 -8.04 -19.60
N VAL A 194 -2.18 -8.35 -18.54
CA VAL A 194 -1.86 -9.74 -18.15
C VAL A 194 -3.12 -10.51 -17.75
N SER A 195 -4.05 -9.86 -17.05
CA SER A 195 -5.35 -10.45 -16.68
C SER A 195 -6.19 -10.77 -17.93
N ASP A 196 -6.30 -9.83 -18.87
CA ASP A 196 -7.04 -10.00 -20.12
C ASP A 196 -6.43 -11.09 -21.00
N TRP A 197 -5.10 -11.09 -21.13
CA TRP A 197 -4.37 -12.12 -21.85
C TRP A 197 -4.68 -13.50 -21.27
N ARG A 198 -4.53 -13.68 -19.95
CA ARG A 198 -4.83 -14.96 -19.29
C ARG A 198 -6.28 -15.38 -19.52
N MET A 199 -7.23 -14.44 -19.47
CA MET A 199 -8.64 -14.71 -19.75
C MET A 199 -8.80 -15.24 -21.18
N VAL A 200 -8.30 -14.52 -22.19
CA VAL A 200 -8.42 -14.92 -23.61
C VAL A 200 -7.79 -16.29 -23.87
N PHE A 201 -6.56 -16.52 -23.43
CA PHE A 201 -5.86 -17.79 -23.66
C PHE A 201 -6.41 -18.96 -22.83
N SER A 202 -7.09 -18.70 -21.71
CA SER A 202 -7.84 -19.75 -21.00
C SER A 202 -9.04 -20.27 -21.79
N PHE A 203 -9.61 -19.46 -22.69
CA PHE A 203 -10.70 -19.87 -23.57
C PHE A 203 -10.20 -20.59 -24.84
N ASP A 204 -9.02 -20.23 -25.35
CA ASP A 204 -8.44 -20.83 -26.58
C ASP A 204 -7.74 -22.18 -26.35
N SER A 205 -7.49 -22.56 -25.09
CA SER A 205 -6.76 -23.77 -24.69
C SER A 205 -7.66 -24.94 -24.24
N GLU A 206 -8.94 -24.92 -24.59
CA GLU A 206 -9.96 -25.87 -24.10
C GLU A 206 -10.05 -25.94 -22.56
N GLY A 207 -9.64 -24.86 -21.87
CA GLY A 207 -9.64 -24.78 -20.41
C GLY A 207 -8.40 -25.36 -19.72
N ASN A 208 -7.31 -25.64 -20.45
CA ASN A 208 -6.03 -25.95 -19.84
C ASN A 208 -5.31 -24.66 -19.43
N PRO A 209 -5.18 -24.35 -18.13
CA PRO A 209 -4.46 -23.15 -17.72
C PRO A 209 -3.00 -23.23 -18.19
N PRO A 210 -2.40 -22.12 -18.63
CA PRO A 210 -0.95 -22.07 -18.82
C PRO A 210 -0.25 -22.47 -17.52
N GLU A 211 0.88 -23.17 -17.62
CA GLU A 211 1.64 -23.65 -16.47
C GLU A 211 2.01 -22.46 -15.55
N ALA A 212 1.54 -22.50 -14.30
CA ALA A 212 1.65 -21.41 -13.34
C ALA A 212 3.11 -20.93 -13.10
N ASP A 213 4.09 -21.81 -13.35
CA ASP A 213 5.52 -21.52 -13.20
C ASP A 213 6.07 -20.60 -14.30
N ARG A 214 5.30 -20.32 -15.36
CA ARG A 214 5.75 -19.57 -16.55
C ARG A 214 5.21 -18.15 -16.65
N LEU A 215 4.49 -17.65 -15.63
CA LEU A 215 3.91 -16.30 -15.64
C LEU A 215 4.93 -15.20 -15.98
N SER A 216 6.20 -15.34 -15.56
CA SER A 216 7.25 -14.38 -15.91
C SER A 216 7.67 -14.46 -17.39
N GLU A 217 7.75 -15.67 -17.95
CA GLU A 217 8.02 -15.89 -19.38
C GLU A 217 6.85 -15.41 -20.26
N GLU A 218 5.62 -15.58 -19.79
CA GLU A 218 4.41 -15.13 -20.49
C GLU A 218 4.24 -13.61 -20.47
N ILE A 219 4.62 -12.96 -19.37
CA ILE A 219 4.70 -11.49 -19.31
C ILE A 219 5.78 -10.97 -20.27
N GLU A 220 6.96 -11.60 -20.32
CA GLU A 220 7.99 -11.26 -21.31
C GLU A 220 7.50 -11.49 -22.75
N HIS A 221 6.78 -12.57 -23.01
CA HIS A 221 6.20 -12.88 -24.33
C HIS A 221 5.08 -11.90 -24.74
N ALA A 222 4.21 -11.51 -23.81
CA ALA A 222 3.15 -10.53 -24.07
C ALA A 222 3.69 -9.11 -24.32
N LEU A 223 4.87 -8.79 -23.76
CA LEU A 223 5.58 -7.53 -23.96
C LEU A 223 6.53 -7.54 -25.19
N ASP A 224 6.69 -8.68 -25.87
CA ASP A 224 7.50 -8.80 -27.09
C ASP A 224 6.70 -8.34 -28.32
N ASP A 225 7.02 -7.15 -28.83
CA ASP A 225 6.40 -6.51 -30.00
C ASP A 225 6.56 -7.28 -31.33
N THR A 226 7.23 -8.44 -31.33
CA THR A 226 7.45 -9.24 -32.55
C THR A 226 6.23 -10.05 -33.01
N TRP A 227 5.23 -10.27 -32.15
CA TRP A 227 4.04 -11.09 -32.46
C TRP A 227 2.72 -10.31 -32.55
N HIS A 228 2.72 -9.01 -32.22
CA HIS A 228 1.54 -8.16 -32.32
C HIS A 228 1.44 -7.56 -33.73
N LEU A 229 0.45 -7.98 -34.51
CA LEU A 229 0.08 -7.26 -35.73
C LEU A 229 -0.39 -5.86 -35.31
N THR A 230 0.36 -4.84 -35.73
CA THR A 230 -0.04 -3.46 -35.51
C THR A 230 -1.40 -3.20 -36.17
N MET A 231 -2.19 -2.26 -35.64
CA MET A 231 -3.46 -1.84 -36.25
C MET A 231 -3.30 -1.47 -37.74
N ALA A 232 -2.12 -1.00 -38.15
CA ALA A 232 -1.77 -0.76 -39.54
C ALA A 232 -1.70 -2.05 -40.38
N GLN A 233 -1.14 -3.13 -39.84
CA GLN A 233 -1.02 -4.42 -40.52
C GLN A 233 -2.36 -5.19 -40.56
N MET A 234 -3.25 -4.98 -39.59
CA MET A 234 -4.61 -5.56 -39.64
C MET A 234 -5.46 -4.98 -40.79
N HIS A 235 -5.20 -3.75 -41.23
CA HIS A 235 -5.92 -3.12 -42.34
C HIS A 235 -5.44 -3.56 -43.74
N GLU A 236 -4.31 -4.28 -43.85
CA GLU A 236 -3.81 -4.81 -45.14
C GLU A 236 -4.33 -6.23 -45.46
N VAL A 237 -5.00 -6.90 -44.50
CA VAL A 237 -5.48 -8.29 -44.63
C VAL A 237 -7.01 -8.36 -44.92
N VAL A 238 -7.66 -7.22 -45.18
CA VAL A 238 -9.08 -7.14 -45.60
C VAL A 238 -9.20 -6.77 -47.07
#